data_AF-A0A380K155-F1
#
_entry.id   AF-A0A380K155-F1
#
_cell.length_a   1.000
_cell.length_b   1.000
_cell.length_c   1.000
_cell.angle_alpha   90.00
_cell.angle_beta   90.00
_cell.angle_gamma   90.00
#
_symmetry.space_group_name_H-M   'P 1'
#
loop_
_entity.id
_entity.type
_entity.pdbx_description
1 polymer ?
#
loop_
_entity_poly.entity_id
_entity_poly.type
_entity_poly.pdbx_seq_one_letter_code
_entity_poly.pdbx_strand_id
1 'polypeptide(L)'
;MTNTLHKSILNLAIPATIENILQTLVGFIDTLMNAKLGLTAVTAVGVSNTILNVYLAVYIAIGVGSSALVSRNIGAKNSKAAKSVAVQSIYLELIVSLVLGLVALLFGYYLLL
;
A
#
# COMPACT_ATOMS: atom_id res chain seq x y z
N MET A 1 15.05 25.56 -21.37
CA MET A 1 15.24 24.51 -20.36
C MET A 1 13.97 24.14 -19.57
N THR A 2 12.83 24.82 -19.77
CA THR A 2 11.55 24.56 -19.05
C THR A 2 10.62 23.54 -19.72
N ASN A 3 10.78 23.28 -21.01
CA ASN A 3 9.86 22.44 -21.79
C ASN A 3 10.07 20.91 -21.58
N THR A 4 11.29 20.49 -21.21
CA THR A 4 11.63 19.08 -20.93
C THR A 4 11.14 18.58 -19.57
N LEU A 5 11.04 19.47 -18.57
CA LEU A 5 10.52 19.15 -17.23
C LEU A 5 9.01 18.87 -17.27
N HIS A 6 8.24 19.72 -17.94
CA HIS A 6 6.79 19.52 -18.09
C HIS A 6 6.47 18.20 -18.82
N LYS A 7 7.23 17.88 -19.87
CA LYS A 7 7.10 16.62 -20.59
C LYS A 7 7.47 15.41 -19.73
N SER A 8 8.54 15.48 -18.93
CA SER A 8 8.91 14.39 -17.99
C SER A 8 7.88 14.19 -16.88
N ILE A 9 7.37 15.28 -16.31
CA ILE A 9 6.33 15.22 -15.27
C ILE A 9 5.05 14.61 -15.85
N LEU A 10 4.61 15.02 -17.04
CA LEU A 10 3.45 14.44 -17.72
C LEU A 10 3.65 12.96 -18.07
N ASN A 11 4.84 12.57 -18.51
CA ASN A 11 5.15 11.18 -18.86
C ASN A 11 5.25 10.25 -17.63
N LEU A 12 5.43 10.81 -16.43
CA LEU A 12 5.35 10.10 -15.14
C LEU A 12 3.95 10.16 -14.53
N ALA A 13 3.26 11.30 -14.64
CA ALA A 13 1.95 11.52 -14.05
C ALA A 13 0.84 10.72 -14.76
N ILE A 14 0.90 10.61 -16.10
CA ILE A 14 -0.07 9.81 -16.87
C ILE A 14 -0.06 8.34 -16.42
N PRO A 15 1.07 7.63 -16.41
CA PRO A 15 1.09 6.24 -15.97
C PRO A 15 0.70 6.10 -14.48
N ALA A 16 1.15 6.99 -13.60
CA ALA A 16 0.79 6.94 -12.18
C ALA A 16 -0.71 7.15 -11.92
N THR A 17 -1.36 7.99 -12.74
CA THR A 17 -2.81 8.21 -12.66
C THR A 17 -3.58 7.01 -13.19
N ILE A 18 -3.13 6.40 -14.29
CA ILE A 18 -3.71 5.17 -14.83
C ILE A 18 -3.59 4.03 -13.80
N GLU A 19 -2.43 3.90 -13.15
CA GLU A 19 -2.21 2.93 -12.08
C GLU A 19 -3.21 3.10 -10.94
N ASN A 20 -3.43 4.32 -10.47
CA ASN A 20 -4.43 4.60 -9.43
C ASN A 20 -5.86 4.27 -9.86
N ILE A 21 -6.23 4.59 -11.11
CA ILE A 21 -7.54 4.25 -11.67
C ILE A 21 -7.73 2.74 -11.70
N LEU A 22 -6.73 2.00 -12.14
CA LEU A 22 -6.75 0.53 -12.17
C LEU A 22 -6.87 -0.05 -10.76
N GLN A 23 -6.11 0.48 -9.79
CA GLN A 23 -6.16 0.02 -8.40
C GLN A 23 -7.55 0.23 -7.77
N THR A 24 -8.18 1.37 -8.06
CA THR A 24 -9.56 1.67 -7.63
C THR A 24 -10.57 0.72 -8.28
N LEU A 25 -10.42 0.43 -9.57
CA LEU A 25 -11.26 -0.51 -10.32
C LEU A 25 -11.18 -1.93 -9.74
N VAL A 26 -9.98 -2.39 -9.37
CA VAL A 26 -9.79 -3.69 -8.71
C VAL A 26 -10.59 -3.74 -7.41
N GLY A 27 -10.44 -2.75 -6.53
CA GLY A 27 -11.20 -2.72 -5.27
C GLY A 27 -12.72 -2.68 -5.46
N PHE A 28 -13.19 -2.01 -6.51
CA PHE A 28 -14.61 -1.99 -6.87
C PHE A 28 -15.11 -3.35 -7.34
N ILE A 29 -14.36 -4.03 -8.22
CA ILE A 29 -14.71 -5.36 -8.72
C ILE A 29 -14.70 -6.38 -7.59
N ASP A 30 -13.71 -6.34 -6.70
CA ASP A 30 -13.64 -7.23 -5.52
C ASP A 30 -14.88 -7.07 -4.64
N THR A 31 -15.30 -5.83 -4.41
CA THR A 31 -16.51 -5.52 -3.64
C THR A 31 -17.77 -6.06 -4.33
N LEU A 32 -17.89 -5.89 -5.65
CA LEU A 32 -19.02 -6.40 -6.43
C LEU A 32 -19.05 -7.93 -6.49
N MET A 33 -17.89 -8.59 -6.61
CA MET A 33 -17.78 -10.04 -6.61
C MET A 33 -18.21 -10.62 -5.26
N ASN A 34 -17.78 -10.00 -4.17
CA ASN A 34 -18.19 -10.32 -2.81
C ASN A 34 -19.70 -10.08 -2.58
N ALA A 35 -20.28 -9.03 -3.19
CA ALA A 35 -21.72 -8.76 -3.12
C ALA A 35 -22.59 -9.82 -3.81
N LYS A 36 -22.07 -10.50 -4.85
CA LYS A 36 -22.79 -11.55 -5.58
C LYS A 36 -22.82 -12.91 -4.87
N LEU A 37 -21.97 -13.12 -3.86
CA LEU A 37 -21.85 -14.40 -3.13
C LEU A 37 -22.91 -14.59 -2.01
N GLY A 38 -23.80 -13.61 -1.80
CA GLY A 38 -24.93 -13.69 -0.85
C GLY A 38 -24.75 -12.82 0.41
N LEU A 39 -25.86 -12.49 1.09
CA LEU A 39 -25.91 -11.53 2.21
C LEU A 39 -24.92 -11.86 3.35
N THR A 40 -24.66 -13.15 3.59
CA THR A 40 -23.69 -13.66 4.58
C THR A 40 -22.23 -13.36 4.20
N ALA A 41 -21.90 -13.41 2.90
CA ALA A 41 -20.58 -13.03 2.40
C ALA A 41 -20.35 -11.53 2.53
N VAL A 42 -21.38 -10.70 2.32
CA VAL A 42 -21.28 -9.24 2.49
C VAL A 42 -21.05 -8.84 3.95
N THR A 43 -21.68 -9.52 4.91
CA THR A 43 -21.46 -9.24 6.35
C THR A 43 -20.06 -9.65 6.79
N ALA A 44 -19.58 -10.82 6.36
CA ALA A 44 -18.21 -11.27 6.59
C ALA A 44 -17.16 -10.35 5.92
N VAL A 45 -17.45 -9.86 4.71
CA VAL A 45 -16.58 -8.95 3.97
C VAL A 45 -16.60 -7.55 4.58
N GLY A 46 -17.70 -7.10 5.18
CA GLY A 46 -17.76 -5.82 5.90
C GLY A 46 -16.80 -5.77 7.09
N VAL A 47 -16.81 -6.80 7.94
CA VAL A 47 -15.87 -6.93 9.07
C VAL A 47 -14.43 -7.10 8.57
N SER A 48 -14.24 -7.90 7.52
CA SER A 48 -12.93 -8.07 6.89
C SER A 48 -12.40 -6.77 6.31
N ASN A 49 -13.26 -5.92 5.72
CA ASN A 49 -12.89 -4.61 5.19
C ASN A 49 -12.47 -3.63 6.29
N THR A 50 -13.10 -3.66 7.46
CA THR A 50 -12.66 -2.83 8.60
C THR A 50 -11.24 -3.22 9.02
N ILE A 51 -10.96 -4.52 9.11
CA ILE A 51 -9.60 -5.02 9.39
C ILE A 51 -8.65 -4.64 8.27
N LEU A 52 -9.04 -4.86 7.00
CA LEU A 52 -8.23 -4.52 5.84
C LEU A 52 -7.86 -3.04 5.81
N ASN A 53 -8.78 -2.14 6.17
CA ASN A 53 -8.51 -0.70 6.27
C ASN A 53 -7.48 -0.36 7.35
N VAL A 54 -7.49 -1.05 8.49
CA VAL A 54 -6.45 -0.88 9.52
C VAL A 54 -5.10 -1.34 8.99
N TYR A 55 -5.04 -2.47 8.29
CA TYR A 55 -3.81 -2.93 7.64
C TYR A 55 -3.33 -1.93 6.60
N LEU A 56 -4.23 -1.45 5.75
CA LEU A 56 -3.94 -0.46 4.71
C LEU A 56 -3.38 0.83 5.34
N ALA A 57 -3.96 1.30 6.44
CA ALA A 57 -3.47 2.48 7.16
C ALA A 57 -2.04 2.29 7.68
N VAL A 58 -1.72 1.11 8.23
CA VAL A 58 -0.36 0.79 8.70
C VAL A 58 0.62 0.71 7.53
N TYR A 59 0.24 0.05 6.43
CA TYR A 59 1.08 -0.01 5.23
C TYR A 59 1.33 1.38 4.63
N ILE A 60 0.29 2.23 4.54
CA ILE A 60 0.44 3.61 4.09
C ILE A 60 1.37 4.40 5.03
N ALA A 61 1.24 4.25 6.35
CA ALA A 61 2.10 4.93 7.31
C ALA A 61 3.59 4.55 7.12
N ILE A 62 3.87 3.27 6.91
CA ILE A 62 5.24 2.76 6.68
C ILE A 62 5.75 3.23 5.31
N GLY A 63 4.93 3.11 4.26
CA GLY A 63 5.30 3.52 2.90
C GLY A 63 5.60 5.02 2.82
N VAL A 64 4.76 5.86 3.44
CA VAL A 64 4.99 7.31 3.50
C VAL A 64 6.21 7.64 4.36
N GLY A 65 6.39 7.01 5.53
CA GLY A 65 7.55 7.21 6.40
C GLY A 65 8.88 6.81 5.73
N SER A 66 8.89 5.66 5.07
CA SER A 66 10.03 5.16 4.29
C SER A 66 10.35 6.09 3.12
N SER A 67 9.34 6.46 2.32
CA SER A 67 9.51 7.36 1.18
C SER A 67 10.03 8.74 1.61
N ALA A 68 9.55 9.27 2.74
CA ALA A 68 10.03 10.53 3.31
C ALA A 68 11.53 10.44 3.73
N LEU A 69 11.93 9.34 4.38
CA LEU A 69 13.32 9.11 4.77
C LEU A 69 14.24 8.95 3.55
N VAL A 70 13.81 8.21 2.53
CA VAL A 70 14.56 8.05 1.27
C VAL A 70 14.68 9.38 0.54
N SER A 71 13.58 10.12 0.38
CA SER A 71 13.55 11.43 -0.27
C SER A 71 14.47 12.44 0.43
N ARG A 72 14.49 12.45 1.77
CA ARG A 72 15.39 13.32 2.55
C ARG A 72 16.87 12.98 2.31
N ASN A 73 17.23 11.69 2.23
CA ASN A 73 18.61 11.28 1.98
C ASN A 73 19.05 11.53 0.52
N ILE A 74 18.14 11.37 -0.45
CA ILE A 74 18.37 11.75 -1.85
C ILE A 74 18.57 13.26 -1.96
N GLY A 75 17.73 14.07 -1.29
CA GLY A 75 17.85 15.52 -1.26
C GLY A 75 19.17 16.03 -0.66
N ALA A 76 19.76 15.27 0.27
CA ALA A 76 21.07 15.56 0.85
C ALA A 76 22.27 15.16 -0.06
N LYS A 77 22.03 14.76 -1.32
CA LYS A 77 23.03 14.22 -2.28
C LYS A 77 23.81 13.01 -1.75
N ASN A 78 23.33 12.34 -0.70
CA ASN A 78 24.00 11.19 -0.12
C ASN A 78 23.36 9.88 -0.63
N SER A 79 23.60 9.57 -1.91
CA SER A 79 22.99 8.39 -2.57
C SER A 79 23.39 7.05 -1.93
N LYS A 80 24.56 6.96 -1.27
CA LYS A 80 24.96 5.76 -0.51
C LYS A 80 24.08 5.56 0.73
N ALA A 81 23.86 6.62 1.50
CA ALA A 81 22.97 6.58 2.66
C ALA A 81 21.51 6.33 2.22
N ALA A 82 21.05 6.96 1.14
CA ALA A 82 19.71 6.73 0.59
C ALA A 82 19.46 5.25 0.24
N LYS A 83 20.46 4.58 -0.37
CA LYS A 83 20.37 3.15 -0.70
C LYS A 83 20.32 2.27 0.55
N SER A 84 21.13 2.60 1.57
CA SER A 84 21.11 1.88 2.85
C SER A 84 19.78 2.04 3.59
N VAL A 85 19.23 3.25 3.59
CA VAL A 85 17.92 3.55 4.21
C VAL A 85 16.80 2.85 3.46
N ALA A 86 16.82 2.84 2.12
CA ALA A 86 15.84 2.10 1.34
C ALA A 86 15.86 0.58 1.64
N VAL A 87 17.05 -0.02 1.74
CA VAL A 87 17.18 -1.44 2.11
C VAL A 87 16.70 -1.69 3.53
N GLN A 88 17.04 -0.83 4.49
CA GLN A 88 16.55 -0.95 5.87
C GLN A 88 15.03 -0.82 5.94
N SER A 89 14.43 0.12 5.21
CA SER A 89 12.98 0.26 5.12
C SER A 89 12.32 -1.01 4.58
N ILE A 90 12.88 -1.63 3.53
CA ILE A 90 12.36 -2.89 2.98
C ILE A 90 12.41 -4.00 4.03
N TYR A 91 13.51 -4.13 4.78
CA TYR A 91 13.59 -5.10 5.88
C TYR A 91 12.57 -4.83 6.97
N LEU A 92 12.35 -3.57 7.32
CA LEU A 92 11.39 -3.16 8.33
C LEU A 92 9.96 -3.45 7.88
N GLU A 93 9.66 -3.16 6.61
CA GLU A 93 8.38 -3.47 5.96
C GLU A 93 8.12 -4.98 5.88
N LEU A 94 9.16 -5.78 5.60
CA LEU A 94 9.08 -7.25 5.61
C LEU A 94 8.77 -7.79 7.01
N ILE A 95 9.46 -7.29 8.05
CA ILE A 95 9.23 -7.69 9.45
C ILE A 95 7.81 -7.31 9.87
N VAL A 96 7.38 -6.08 9.58
CA VAL A 96 6.04 -5.62 9.94
C VAL A 96 4.97 -6.41 9.19
N SER A 97 5.16 -6.68 7.90
CA SER A 97 4.26 -7.52 7.11
C SER A 97 4.16 -8.94 7.68
N LEU A 98 5.28 -9.53 8.11
CA LEU A 98 5.30 -10.85 8.73
C LEU A 98 4.55 -10.89 10.06
N VAL A 99 4.78 -9.88 10.92
CA VAL A 99 4.10 -9.76 12.22
C VAL A 99 2.61 -9.53 12.02
N LEU A 100 2.23 -8.60 11.15
CA LEU A 100 0.84 -8.34 10.80
C LEU A 100 0.18 -9.59 10.18
N GLY A 101 0.84 -10.29 9.28
CA GLY A 101 0.33 -11.53 8.69
C GLY A 101 0.11 -12.64 9.73
N LEU A 102 1.01 -12.78 10.69
CA LEU A 102 0.86 -13.71 11.82
C LEU A 102 -0.32 -13.34 12.72
N VAL A 103 -0.48 -12.04 13.03
CA VAL A 103 -1.62 -11.54 13.80
C VAL A 103 -2.93 -11.78 13.03
N ALA A 104 -2.95 -11.53 11.71
CA ALA A 104 -4.10 -11.81 10.86
C ALA A 104 -4.49 -13.29 10.86
N LEU A 105 -3.52 -14.21 10.81
CA LEU A 105 -3.79 -15.65 10.82
C LEU A 105 -4.34 -16.12 12.18
N LEU A 106 -3.79 -15.62 13.28
CA LEU A 106 -4.23 -15.98 14.62
C LEU A 106 -5.63 -15.41 14.94
N PHE A 107 -5.91 -14.16 14.56
CA PHE A 107 -7.22 -13.53 14.78
C PHE A 107 -8.26 -13.88 13.71
N GLY A 108 -7.85 -14.21 12.48
CA GLY A 108 -8.75 -14.65 11.42
C GLY A 108 -9.46 -15.94 11.76
N TYR A 109 -8.81 -16.83 12.50
CA TYR A 109 -9.45 -18.02 13.08
C TYR A 109 -10.46 -17.66 14.19
N TYR A 110 -10.15 -16.64 15.00
CA TYR A 110 -11.02 -16.19 16.10
C TYR A 110 -12.25 -15.40 15.65
N LEU A 111 -12.27 -14.92 14.39
CA LEU A 111 -13.38 -14.16 13.80
C LEU A 111 -14.33 -15.04 12.96
N LEU A 112 -13.89 -16.25 12.57
CA LEU A 112 -14.67 -17.23 11.80
C LEU A 112 -15.54 -18.15 12.67
N LEU A 113 -15.56 -17.93 14.00
CA LEU A 113 -16.37 -18.66 14.98
C LEU A 113 -17.34 -17.70 15.66
#